data_AF-A0A433SPJ8-F1
#
_entry.id   AF-A0A433SPJ8-F1
#
_cell.length_a   1.000
_cell.length_b   1.000
_cell.length_c   1.000
_cell.angle_alpha   90.00
_cell.angle_beta   90.00
_cell.angle_gamma   90.00
#
_symmetry.space_group_name_H-M   'P 1'
#
loop_
_entity.id
_entity.type
_entity.pdbx_description
1 polymer ?
#
loop_
_entity_poly.entity_id
_entity_poly.type
_entity_poly.pdbx_seq_one_letter_code
_entity_poly.pdbx_strand_id
1 'polypeptide(L)'
;MELMQDLAKIATEHSLPIQTHISENREEVKMIAGMYPQSKNYTDVYVQAGLLGDKTILAHGVYLSDLELEVIRTRGSGISHCPNSNFSLKSGILDVRKVMKAGVKLGLGTDFAGGHSPSMLDALRRGVTAANIYSFSPGFEPGEPLVTYRDLFRLATLGSAQVLGISDVVGNFEVGKQFDGINYNNNYYNSDNNNNNNYIYNYFLAVMYMYFLTVMGISDVVGNFEVGKQFDGINYNNNYYNSDNNNNNNNNNNDIYNYLLTVLGISDVVTTSDIPSTVRK
;
A
#
# COMPACT_ATOMS: atom_id res chain seq x y z
N MET A 1 -0.10 2.32 32.04
CA MET A 1 -0.24 3.62 31.33
C MET A 1 1.08 4.39 31.33
N GLU A 2 1.78 4.50 32.47
CA GLU A 2 3.06 5.23 32.62
C GLU A 2 4.04 5.07 31.44
N LEU A 3 4.43 3.83 31.10
CA LEU A 3 5.31 3.57 29.95
C LEU A 3 4.82 4.19 28.63
N MET A 4 3.51 4.11 28.34
CA MET A 4 2.95 4.68 27.12
C MET A 4 2.98 6.21 27.13
N GLN A 5 2.80 6.83 28.30
CA GLN A 5 2.88 8.28 28.46
C GLN A 5 4.32 8.78 28.32
N ASP A 6 5.30 8.04 28.85
CA ASP A 6 6.71 8.36 28.67
C ASP A 6 7.16 8.22 27.21
N LEU A 7 6.70 7.17 26.51
CA LEU A 7 6.93 7.02 25.07
C LEU A 7 6.31 8.18 24.26
N ALA A 8 5.08 8.60 24.60
CA ALA A 8 4.45 9.74 23.96
C ALA A 8 5.24 11.04 24.17
N LYS A 9 5.78 11.25 25.37
CA LYS A 9 6.64 12.39 25.71
C LYS A 9 7.92 12.39 24.85
N ILE A 10 8.63 11.26 24.80
CA ILE A 10 9.84 11.10 23.98
C ILE A 10 9.53 11.36 22.49
N ALA A 11 8.44 10.77 21.98
CA ALA A 11 8.05 10.95 20.59
C ALA A 11 7.75 12.41 20.27
N THR A 12 7.10 13.13 21.17
CA THR A 12 6.80 14.56 21.03
C THR A 12 8.07 15.41 21.07
N GLU A 13 8.93 15.21 22.08
CA GLU A 13 10.18 15.95 22.28
C GLU A 13 11.14 15.83 21.09
N HIS A 14 11.16 14.67 20.44
CA HIS A 14 12.03 14.37 19.32
C HIS A 14 11.33 14.37 17.94
N SER A 15 10.04 14.75 17.88
CA SER A 15 9.24 14.75 16.64
C SER A 15 9.22 13.41 15.89
N LEU A 16 9.27 12.30 16.63
CA LEU A 16 9.35 10.94 16.10
C LEU A 16 7.97 10.37 15.76
N PRO A 17 7.87 9.48 14.75
CA PRO A 17 6.65 8.72 14.49
C PRO A 17 6.38 7.71 15.61
N ILE A 18 5.11 7.33 15.76
CA ILE A 18 4.66 6.28 16.67
C ILE A 18 4.07 5.16 15.82
N GLN A 19 4.40 3.91 16.12
CA GLN A 19 3.72 2.75 15.55
C GLN A 19 3.25 1.80 16.65
N THR A 20 2.02 1.31 16.54
CA THR A 20 1.46 0.32 17.45
C THR A 20 0.34 -0.48 16.77
N HIS A 21 -0.17 -1.51 17.46
CA HIS A 21 -1.30 -2.32 17.03
C HIS A 21 -2.59 -1.74 17.62
N ILE A 22 -3.72 -1.90 16.93
CA ILE A 22 -5.03 -1.54 17.49
C ILE A 22 -6.12 -2.48 16.98
N SER A 23 -6.98 -2.92 17.91
CA SER A 23 -8.23 -3.61 17.63
C SER A 23 -8.10 -4.71 16.57
N GLU A 24 -7.06 -5.54 16.68
CA GLU A 24 -6.73 -6.57 15.70
C GLU A 24 -7.69 -7.76 15.80
N ASN A 25 -7.85 -8.29 17.02
CA ASN A 25 -8.68 -9.46 17.28
C ASN A 25 -9.60 -9.25 18.49
N ARG A 26 -10.68 -10.05 18.58
CA ARG A 26 -11.70 -9.87 19.63
C ARG A 26 -11.18 -10.11 21.05
N GLU A 27 -10.27 -11.06 21.21
CA GLU A 27 -9.69 -11.39 22.52
C GLU A 27 -8.78 -10.25 23.01
N GLU A 28 -7.98 -9.67 22.12
CA GLU A 28 -7.19 -8.48 22.38
C GLU A 28 -8.07 -7.30 22.81
N VAL A 29 -9.13 -6.99 22.04
CA VAL A 29 -10.07 -5.91 22.39
C VAL A 29 -10.67 -6.11 23.78
N LYS A 30 -11.08 -7.35 24.10
CA LYS A 30 -11.63 -7.70 25.42
C LYS A 30 -10.58 -7.59 26.53
N MET A 31 -9.35 -8.03 26.28
CA MET A 31 -8.24 -7.95 27.22
C MET A 31 -7.94 -6.49 27.56
N ILE A 32 -7.85 -5.61 26.56
CA ILE A 32 -7.57 -4.19 26.75
C ILE A 32 -8.69 -3.50 27.53
N ALA A 33 -9.95 -3.82 27.24
CA ALA A 33 -11.08 -3.31 28.03
C ALA A 33 -11.00 -3.73 29.51
N GLY A 34 -10.51 -4.94 29.80
CA GLY A 34 -10.28 -5.41 31.18
C GLY A 34 -9.07 -4.76 31.86
N MET A 35 -8.00 -4.47 31.13
CA MET A 35 -6.79 -3.82 31.66
C MET A 35 -6.97 -2.32 31.90
N TYR A 36 -7.83 -1.67 31.10
CA TYR A 36 -8.08 -0.22 31.15
C TYR A 36 -9.58 0.10 31.27
N PRO A 37 -10.26 -0.33 32.35
CA PRO A 37 -11.72 -0.20 32.49
C PRO A 37 -12.22 1.25 32.56
N GLN A 38 -11.34 2.21 32.84
CA GLN A 38 -11.64 3.64 32.81
C GLN A 38 -11.67 4.23 31.39
N SER A 39 -11.16 3.50 30.39
CA SER A 39 -11.14 3.95 29.00
C SER A 39 -12.40 3.52 28.27
N LYS A 40 -12.94 4.38 27.42
CA LYS A 40 -14.21 4.12 26.71
C LYS A 40 -14.10 2.97 25.69
N ASN A 41 -12.93 2.81 25.08
CA ASN A 41 -12.60 1.83 24.07
C ASN A 41 -11.07 1.75 23.91
N TYR A 42 -10.59 0.92 22.99
CA TYR A 42 -9.15 0.76 22.74
C TYR A 42 -8.51 2.08 22.28
N THR A 43 -9.13 2.78 21.34
CA THR A 43 -8.62 4.08 20.86
C THR A 43 -8.46 5.09 21.99
N ASP A 44 -9.39 5.11 22.95
CA ASP A 44 -9.34 6.01 24.11
C ASP A 44 -8.16 5.72 25.04
N VAL A 45 -7.67 4.47 25.12
CA VAL A 45 -6.43 4.14 25.83
C VAL A 45 -5.25 4.91 25.24
N TYR A 46 -5.12 4.93 23.91
CA TYR A 46 -4.06 5.66 23.23
C TYR A 46 -4.26 7.18 23.27
N VAL A 47 -5.50 7.67 23.30
CA VAL A 47 -5.79 9.09 23.54
C VAL A 47 -5.31 9.51 24.93
N GLN A 48 -5.67 8.76 25.98
CA GLN A 48 -5.25 9.05 27.36
C GLN A 48 -3.74 8.94 27.55
N ALA A 49 -3.08 8.07 26.78
CA ALA A 49 -1.63 7.94 26.78
C ALA A 49 -0.89 9.04 26.00
N GLY A 50 -1.59 9.82 25.16
CA GLY A 50 -0.96 10.80 24.27
C GLY A 50 -0.28 10.20 23.03
N LEU A 51 -0.63 8.97 22.65
CA LEU A 51 0.02 8.23 21.56
C LEU A 51 -0.61 8.46 20.17
N LEU A 52 -1.74 9.18 20.08
CA LEU A 52 -2.40 9.50 18.81
C LEU A 52 -2.03 10.89 18.31
N GLY A 53 -1.32 10.94 17.18
CA GLY A 53 -0.98 12.16 16.45
C GLY A 53 -0.93 11.93 14.94
N ASP A 54 -0.49 12.96 14.22
CA ASP A 54 -0.44 13.00 12.75
C ASP A 54 0.59 12.05 12.11
N LYS A 55 1.57 11.60 12.91
CA LYS A 55 2.60 10.60 12.59
C LYS A 55 2.40 9.26 13.31
N THR A 56 1.20 8.99 13.81
CA THR A 56 0.88 7.69 14.44
C THR A 56 0.36 6.70 13.42
N ILE A 57 0.93 5.50 13.41
CA ILE A 57 0.61 4.37 12.56
C ILE A 57 -0.03 3.27 13.42
N LEU A 58 -1.24 2.87 13.05
CA LEU A 58 -2.05 1.89 13.76
C LEU A 58 -2.21 0.64 12.89
N ALA A 59 -1.54 -0.45 13.22
CA ALA A 59 -1.69 -1.71 12.49
C ALA A 59 -3.06 -2.34 12.74
N HIS A 60 -3.61 -2.97 11.69
CA HIS A 60 -4.85 -3.74 11.66
C HIS A 60 -6.14 -2.93 11.68
N GLY A 61 -6.62 -2.51 12.86
CA GLY A 61 -7.87 -1.76 13.01
C GLY A 61 -9.16 -2.54 12.71
N VAL A 62 -9.12 -3.88 12.75
CA VAL A 62 -10.22 -4.77 12.32
C VAL A 62 -11.53 -4.49 13.05
N TYR A 63 -11.47 -4.21 14.35
CA TYR A 63 -12.63 -4.04 15.22
C TYR A 63 -12.90 -2.59 15.63
N LEU A 64 -12.44 -1.61 14.84
CA LEU A 64 -12.69 -0.19 15.13
C LEU A 64 -14.15 0.20 14.89
N SER A 65 -14.74 0.86 15.89
CA SER A 65 -16.05 1.48 15.77
C SER A 65 -16.00 2.80 14.99
N ASP A 66 -17.17 3.31 14.57
CA ASP A 66 -17.28 4.57 13.82
C ASP A 66 -16.76 5.76 14.65
N LEU A 67 -17.06 5.73 15.96
CA LEU A 67 -16.57 6.72 16.92
C LEU A 67 -15.04 6.70 17.03
N GLU A 68 -14.44 5.52 17.01
CA GLU A 68 -12.98 5.37 17.06
C GLU A 68 -12.32 5.86 15.76
N LEU A 69 -12.89 5.55 14.59
CA LEU A 69 -12.40 6.07 13.32
C LEU A 69 -12.45 7.60 13.27
N GLU A 70 -13.51 8.22 13.81
CA GLU A 70 -13.62 9.67 13.89
C GLU A 70 -12.54 10.29 14.78
N VAL A 71 -12.22 9.64 15.90
CA VAL A 71 -11.12 10.08 16.78
C VAL A 71 -9.77 9.95 16.05
N ILE A 72 -9.50 8.81 15.43
CA ILE A 72 -8.27 8.55 14.66
C ILE A 72 -8.09 9.61 13.56
N ARG A 73 -9.16 9.89 12.79
CA ARG A 73 -9.20 10.93 11.76
C ARG A 73 -8.87 12.31 12.33
N THR A 74 -9.54 12.70 13.40
CA THR A 74 -9.38 14.02 14.02
C THR A 74 -7.97 14.21 14.59
N ARG A 75 -7.33 13.14 15.05
CA ARG A 75 -5.92 13.16 15.50
C ARG A 75 -4.91 13.11 14.36
N GLY A 76 -5.35 12.85 13.13
CA GLY A 76 -4.49 12.75 11.95
C GLY A 76 -3.71 11.43 11.85
N SER A 77 -4.03 10.45 12.69
CA SER A 77 -3.36 9.15 12.69
C SER A 77 -3.79 8.30 11.49
N GLY A 78 -2.96 7.33 11.11
CA GLY A 78 -3.20 6.45 9.98
C GLY A 78 -3.29 4.98 10.37
N ILE A 79 -4.02 4.21 9.55
CA ILE A 79 -4.17 2.76 9.72
C ILE A 79 -3.32 2.04 8.67
N SER A 80 -2.59 1.01 9.09
CA SER A 80 -1.92 0.05 8.21
C SER A 80 -2.78 -1.22 8.10
N HIS A 81 -3.43 -1.41 6.96
CA HIS A 81 -4.22 -2.62 6.70
C HIS A 81 -3.30 -3.81 6.42
N CYS A 82 -3.36 -4.85 7.25
CA CYS A 82 -2.50 -6.04 7.15
C CYS A 82 -3.30 -7.31 6.81
N PRO A 83 -3.86 -7.43 5.59
CA PRO A 83 -4.84 -8.48 5.27
C PRO A 83 -4.28 -9.90 5.32
N ASN A 84 -3.02 -10.13 4.92
CA ASN A 84 -2.42 -11.46 5.01
C ASN A 84 -2.36 -11.94 6.46
N SER A 85 -1.88 -11.08 7.37
CA SER A 85 -1.81 -11.39 8.80
C SER A 85 -3.19 -11.61 9.40
N ASN A 86 -4.14 -10.72 9.13
CA ASN A 86 -5.51 -10.82 9.65
C ASN A 86 -6.15 -12.18 9.30
N PHE A 87 -5.91 -12.70 8.10
CA PHE A 87 -6.39 -14.03 7.72
C PHE A 87 -5.57 -15.17 8.33
N SER A 88 -4.25 -15.05 8.30
CA SER A 88 -3.34 -16.08 8.83
C SER A 88 -3.57 -16.35 10.32
N LEU A 89 -3.84 -15.29 11.08
CA LEU A 89 -4.09 -15.34 12.53
C LEU A 89 -5.57 -15.46 12.90
N LYS A 90 -6.47 -15.49 11.90
CA LYS A 90 -7.93 -15.51 12.09
C LYS A 90 -8.44 -14.31 12.90
N SER A 91 -7.76 -13.17 12.80
CA SER A 91 -8.07 -11.95 13.53
C SER A 91 -9.38 -11.35 13.05
N GLY A 92 -9.63 -11.28 11.74
CA GLY A 92 -10.89 -10.81 11.15
C GLY A 92 -10.71 -10.09 9.82
N ILE A 93 -11.66 -9.23 9.47
CA ILE A 93 -11.68 -8.51 8.18
C ILE A 93 -11.88 -7.02 8.44
N LEU A 94 -10.93 -6.19 8.00
CA LEU A 94 -11.09 -4.74 8.03
C LEU A 94 -12.05 -4.30 6.92
N ASP A 95 -13.09 -3.52 7.25
CA ASP A 95 -13.87 -2.82 6.23
C ASP A 95 -13.09 -1.61 5.71
N VAL A 96 -12.26 -1.84 4.69
CA VAL A 96 -11.46 -0.80 4.02
C VAL A 96 -12.33 0.37 3.56
N ARG A 97 -13.55 0.12 3.08
CA ARG A 97 -14.45 1.17 2.57
C ARG A 97 -14.93 2.06 3.68
N LYS A 98 -15.30 1.48 4.83
CA LYS A 98 -15.68 2.23 6.02
C LYS A 98 -14.57 3.18 6.45
N VAL A 99 -13.32 2.71 6.49
CA VAL A 99 -12.17 3.53 6.85
C VAL A 99 -11.93 4.65 5.83
N MET A 100 -12.01 4.34 4.53
CA MET A 100 -11.88 5.33 3.47
C MET A 100 -13.00 6.39 3.51
N LYS A 101 -14.26 5.98 3.70
CA LYS A 101 -15.42 6.88 3.83
C LYS A 101 -15.31 7.76 5.07
N ALA A 102 -14.74 7.24 6.16
CA ALA A 102 -14.44 8.03 7.33
C ALA A 102 -13.30 9.04 7.10
N GLY A 103 -12.56 8.99 5.98
CA GLY A 103 -11.48 9.95 5.72
C GLY A 103 -10.24 9.75 6.59
N VAL A 104 -10.09 8.56 7.19
CA VAL A 104 -8.87 8.18 7.92
C VAL A 104 -7.77 7.85 6.92
N LYS A 105 -6.53 8.29 7.19
CA LYS A 105 -5.37 7.90 6.37
C LYS A 105 -5.24 6.37 6.41
N LEU A 106 -5.16 5.74 5.25
CA LEU A 106 -5.11 4.28 5.14
C LEU A 106 -3.98 3.87 4.20
N GLY A 107 -3.18 2.92 4.67
CA GLY A 107 -2.10 2.29 3.93
C GLY A 107 -2.22 0.77 3.97
N LEU A 108 -1.29 0.09 3.32
CA LEU A 108 -1.22 -1.36 3.26
C LEU A 108 0.09 -1.85 3.89
N GLY A 109 0.01 -2.93 4.66
CA GLY A 109 1.15 -3.56 5.33
C GLY A 109 1.14 -5.08 5.18
N THR A 110 2.33 -5.68 5.35
CA THR A 110 2.51 -7.14 5.29
C THR A 110 2.33 -7.79 6.65
N ASP A 111 2.77 -7.09 7.71
CA ASP A 111 2.86 -7.59 9.07
C ASP A 111 3.60 -8.93 9.17
N PHE A 112 4.76 -9.01 8.54
CA PHE A 112 5.61 -10.19 8.63
C PHE A 112 6.17 -10.34 10.07
N ALA A 113 6.02 -11.47 10.77
CA ALA A 113 5.60 -12.80 10.31
C ALA A 113 4.17 -13.23 10.71
N GLY A 114 3.34 -12.32 11.26
CA GLY A 114 1.91 -12.60 11.45
C GLY A 114 1.24 -12.91 10.11
N GLY A 115 1.57 -12.11 9.10
CA GLY A 115 1.46 -12.44 7.70
C GLY A 115 2.65 -13.25 7.22
N HIS A 116 2.41 -14.31 6.46
CA HIS A 116 3.46 -15.23 6.02
C HIS A 116 4.23 -14.77 4.77
N SER A 117 3.81 -13.66 4.16
CA SER A 117 4.46 -13.10 2.97
C SER A 117 5.03 -11.71 3.24
N PRO A 118 6.32 -11.47 2.99
CA PRO A 118 6.90 -10.12 3.04
C PRO A 118 6.55 -9.28 1.79
N SER A 119 5.74 -9.81 0.87
CA SER A 119 5.47 -9.20 -0.43
C SER A 119 4.29 -8.25 -0.39
N MET A 120 4.48 -7.00 -0.81
CA MET A 120 3.38 -6.02 -0.95
C MET A 120 2.35 -6.43 -2.01
N LEU A 121 2.76 -7.21 -3.01
CA LEU A 121 1.85 -7.90 -3.94
C LEU A 121 0.87 -8.82 -3.25
N ASP A 122 1.38 -9.61 -2.31
CA ASP A 122 0.55 -10.55 -1.60
C ASP A 122 -0.41 -9.77 -0.69
N ALA A 123 0.08 -8.74 0.01
CA ALA A 123 -0.77 -7.82 0.76
C ALA A 123 -1.89 -7.22 -0.13
N LEU A 124 -1.57 -6.83 -1.37
CA LEU A 124 -2.54 -6.35 -2.37
C LEU A 124 -3.61 -7.39 -2.68
N ARG A 125 -3.20 -8.60 -3.09
CA ARG A 125 -4.10 -9.72 -3.42
C ARG A 125 -4.97 -10.10 -2.23
N ARG A 126 -4.41 -10.09 -1.02
CA ARG A 126 -5.15 -10.36 0.22
C ARG A 126 -6.08 -9.21 0.59
N GLY A 127 -5.73 -7.96 0.31
CA GLY A 127 -6.60 -6.80 0.50
C GLY A 127 -7.85 -6.88 -0.38
N VAL A 128 -7.71 -7.26 -1.65
CA VAL A 128 -8.88 -7.50 -2.52
C VAL A 128 -9.69 -8.71 -2.07
N THR A 129 -9.01 -9.78 -1.64
CA THR A 129 -9.69 -10.92 -1.03
C THR A 129 -10.52 -10.49 0.18
N ALA A 130 -9.98 -9.64 1.05
CA ALA A 130 -10.67 -9.08 2.21
C ALA A 130 -11.89 -8.24 1.81
N ALA A 131 -11.74 -7.35 0.83
CA ALA A 131 -12.86 -6.55 0.33
C ALA A 131 -13.98 -7.43 -0.27
N ASN A 132 -13.61 -8.47 -1.04
CA ASN A 132 -14.58 -9.40 -1.62
C ASN A 132 -15.29 -10.22 -0.55
N ILE A 133 -14.57 -10.75 0.44
CA ILE A 133 -15.20 -11.49 1.55
C ILE A 133 -16.12 -10.57 2.36
N TYR A 134 -15.70 -9.32 2.61
CA TYR A 134 -16.52 -8.35 3.30
C TYR A 134 -17.85 -8.09 2.56
N SER A 135 -17.85 -8.13 1.22
CA SER A 135 -19.07 -7.97 0.42
C SER A 135 -20.12 -9.08 0.63
N PHE A 136 -19.74 -10.22 1.21
CA PHE A 136 -20.66 -11.28 1.60
C PHE A 136 -21.19 -11.11 3.03
N SER A 137 -20.75 -10.10 3.78
CA SER A 137 -21.12 -9.91 5.18
C SER A 137 -22.54 -9.33 5.30
N PRO A 138 -23.33 -9.76 6.31
CA PRO A 138 -24.61 -9.13 6.62
C PRO A 138 -24.42 -7.62 6.87
N GLY A 139 -25.12 -6.79 6.11
CA GLY A 139 -25.00 -5.32 6.18
C GLY A 139 -24.21 -4.69 5.03
N PHE A 140 -23.69 -5.48 4.08
CA PHE A 140 -23.23 -4.94 2.81
C PHE A 140 -24.43 -4.64 1.90
N GLU A 141 -24.70 -3.36 1.63
CA GLU A 141 -25.85 -2.94 0.82
C GLU A 141 -25.62 -3.22 -0.69
N PRO A 142 -26.62 -3.77 -1.40
CA PRO A 142 -26.55 -3.94 -2.84
C PRO A 142 -26.27 -2.63 -3.57
N GLY A 143 -25.24 -2.62 -4.43
CA GLY A 143 -24.86 -1.45 -5.24
C GLY A 143 -23.77 -0.57 -4.64
N GLU A 144 -23.27 -0.86 -3.43
CA GLU A 144 -22.07 -0.18 -2.95
C GLU A 144 -20.83 -0.55 -3.80
N PRO A 145 -19.97 0.42 -4.17
CA PRO A 145 -18.78 0.13 -4.94
C PRO A 145 -17.82 -0.77 -4.15
N LEU A 146 -17.29 -1.78 -4.84
CA LEU A 146 -16.27 -2.67 -4.29
C LEU A 146 -14.90 -1.98 -4.27
N VAL A 147 -14.07 -2.36 -3.31
CA VAL A 147 -12.67 -1.93 -3.29
C VAL A 147 -11.94 -2.65 -4.43
N THR A 148 -11.31 -1.87 -5.31
CA THR A 148 -10.65 -2.38 -6.51
C THR A 148 -9.14 -2.53 -6.31
N TYR A 149 -8.48 -3.26 -7.22
CA TYR A 149 -7.01 -3.30 -7.24
C TYR A 149 -6.37 -1.93 -7.38
N ARG A 150 -7.01 -1.02 -8.11
CA ARG A 150 -6.57 0.37 -8.22
C ARG A 150 -6.58 1.06 -6.85
N ASP A 151 -7.63 0.86 -6.06
CA ASP A 151 -7.71 1.43 -4.72
C ASP A 151 -6.61 0.87 -3.84
N LEU A 152 -6.44 -0.46 -3.78
CA LEU A 152 -5.39 -1.06 -2.95
C LEU A 152 -3.99 -0.68 -3.44
N PHE A 153 -3.77 -0.53 -4.75
CA PHE A 153 -2.48 -0.10 -5.29
C PHE A 153 -2.14 1.32 -4.83
N ARG A 154 -3.14 2.21 -4.85
CA ARG A 154 -3.00 3.55 -4.25
C ARG A 154 -2.72 3.47 -2.76
N LEU A 155 -3.40 2.60 -2.01
CA LEU A 155 -3.11 2.40 -0.57
C LEU A 155 -1.69 1.88 -0.34
N ALA A 156 -1.19 0.96 -1.18
CA ALA A 156 0.15 0.40 -1.07
C ALA A 156 1.28 1.38 -1.45
N THR A 157 0.95 2.50 -2.10
CA THR A 157 1.90 3.53 -2.54
C THR A 157 1.61 4.84 -1.82
N LEU A 158 0.84 5.74 -2.43
CA LEU A 158 0.55 7.07 -1.89
C LEU A 158 -0.17 7.01 -0.54
N GLY A 159 -1.09 6.07 -0.32
CA GLY A 159 -1.80 5.92 0.96
C GLY A 159 -0.87 5.57 2.11
N SER A 160 0.04 4.60 1.92
CA SER A 160 1.09 4.29 2.90
C SER A 160 2.03 5.48 3.11
N ALA A 161 2.42 6.23 2.07
CA ALA A 161 3.20 7.46 2.23
C ALA A 161 2.47 8.53 3.06
N GLN A 162 1.15 8.66 2.90
CA GLN A 162 0.31 9.55 3.71
C GLN A 162 0.23 9.09 5.18
N VAL A 163 0.09 7.78 5.44
CA VAL A 163 0.12 7.20 6.79
C VAL A 163 1.46 7.44 7.47
N LEU A 164 2.56 7.32 6.72
CA LEU A 164 3.93 7.55 7.20
C LEU A 164 4.27 9.05 7.35
N GLY A 165 3.45 9.96 6.85
CA GLY A 165 3.72 11.41 6.89
C GLY A 165 4.84 11.84 5.94
N ILE A 166 5.07 11.11 4.85
CA ILE A 166 6.12 11.36 3.85
C ILE A 166 5.57 11.49 2.42
N SER A 167 4.26 11.72 2.28
CA SER A 167 3.60 11.84 0.96
C SER A 167 4.07 13.02 0.13
N ASP A 168 4.72 14.02 0.74
CA ASP A 168 5.34 15.15 0.04
C ASP A 168 6.72 14.80 -0.53
N VAL A 169 7.28 13.65 -0.14
CA VAL A 169 8.60 13.18 -0.57
C VAL A 169 8.48 12.02 -1.54
N VAL A 170 7.55 11.07 -1.31
CA VAL A 170 7.40 9.84 -2.09
C VAL A 170 5.94 9.43 -2.25
N GLY A 171 5.69 8.34 -2.99
CA GLY A 171 4.39 7.67 -3.09
C GLY A 171 3.67 7.89 -4.43
N ASN A 172 4.10 8.85 -5.23
CA ASN A 172 3.71 9.01 -6.64
C ASN A 172 4.80 9.75 -7.44
N PHE A 173 4.54 10.03 -8.72
CA PHE A 173 5.48 10.66 -9.66
C PHE A 173 5.25 12.16 -9.86
N GLU A 174 4.70 12.86 -8.86
CA GLU A 174 4.57 14.31 -8.91
C GLU A 174 5.94 15.00 -9.01
N VAL A 175 6.02 16.05 -9.81
CA VAL A 175 7.25 16.85 -9.95
C VAL A 175 7.66 17.42 -8.59
N GLY A 176 8.93 17.24 -8.23
CA GLY A 176 9.49 17.69 -6.96
C GLY A 176 9.63 16.59 -5.90
N LYS A 177 9.00 15.44 -6.09
CA LYS A 177 9.20 14.26 -5.22
C LYS A 177 10.46 13.48 -5.58
N GLN A 178 10.91 12.66 -4.64
CA GLN A 178 11.97 11.68 -4.87
C GLN A 178 11.48 10.59 -5.82
N PHE A 179 12.40 10.09 -6.65
CA PHE A 179 12.12 9.01 -7.59
C PHE A 179 12.33 7.66 -6.92
N ASP A 180 11.28 7.18 -6.26
CA ASP A 180 11.18 5.82 -5.73
C ASP A 180 10.30 5.01 -6.68
N GLY A 181 10.95 4.24 -7.55
CA GLY A 181 10.30 3.56 -8.66
C GLY A 181 10.86 2.17 -8.88
N ILE A 182 9.98 1.25 -9.29
CA ILE A 182 10.36 -0.10 -9.72
C ILE A 182 10.15 -0.16 -11.23
N ASN A 183 11.22 -0.45 -11.98
CA ASN A 183 11.12 -0.65 -13.42
C ASN A 183 10.53 -2.04 -13.69
N TYR A 184 9.47 -2.08 -14.49
CA TYR A 184 8.79 -3.32 -14.84
C TYR A 184 9.10 -3.72 -16.29
N ASN A 185 9.71 -4.89 -16.47
CA ASN A 185 10.00 -5.45 -17.79
C ASN A 185 9.07 -6.65 -18.09
N ASN A 186 8.16 -6.48 -19.05
CA ASN A 186 7.17 -7.48 -19.45
C ASN A 186 7.69 -8.48 -20.52
N ASN A 187 8.96 -8.41 -20.92
CA ASN A 187 9.46 -9.22 -22.03
C ASN A 187 9.57 -10.72 -21.72
N TYR A 188 9.39 -11.13 -20.46
CA TYR A 188 9.53 -12.52 -20.03
C TYR A 188 8.35 -13.43 -20.45
N TYR A 189 7.18 -12.86 -20.75
CA TYR A 189 5.98 -13.65 -21.12
C TYR A 189 5.71 -13.74 -22.63
N ASN A 190 6.57 -13.13 -23.46
CA ASN A 190 6.37 -13.05 -24.91
C ASN A 190 7.17 -14.10 -25.72
N SER A 191 7.85 -15.08 -25.09
CA SER A 191 8.61 -16.06 -25.86
C SER A 191 7.74 -17.11 -26.57
N ASP A 192 6.47 -17.30 -26.19
CA ASP A 192 5.76 -18.53 -26.52
C ASP A 192 4.46 -18.40 -27.35
N ASN A 193 4.03 -17.21 -27.81
CA ASN A 193 2.80 -17.15 -28.64
C ASN A 193 2.85 -16.14 -29.80
N ASN A 194 3.19 -16.67 -30.99
CA ASN A 194 3.00 -16.05 -32.31
C ASN A 194 1.51 -15.94 -32.70
N ASN A 195 0.69 -15.12 -32.03
CA ASN A 195 -0.64 -14.80 -32.56
C ASN A 195 -1.11 -13.37 -32.25
N ASN A 196 -1.18 -12.56 -33.32
CA ASN A 196 -1.46 -11.13 -33.36
C ASN A 196 -2.90 -10.68 -33.04
N ASN A 197 -3.72 -11.47 -32.34
CA ASN A 197 -5.16 -11.18 -32.19
C ASN A 197 -5.66 -11.21 -30.73
N ASN A 198 -5.03 -10.45 -29.83
CA ASN A 198 -5.49 -10.39 -28.42
C ASN A 198 -5.38 -9.00 -27.77
N TYR A 199 -5.58 -7.91 -28.50
CA TYR A 199 -5.44 -6.55 -27.93
C TYR A 199 -6.45 -6.25 -26.80
N ILE A 200 -7.65 -6.84 -26.80
CA ILE A 200 -8.63 -6.68 -25.70
C ILE A 200 -8.33 -7.63 -24.52
N TYR A 201 -7.85 -8.84 -24.81
CA TYR A 201 -7.35 -9.76 -23.77
C TYR A 201 -6.09 -9.20 -23.09
N ASN A 202 -5.27 -8.41 -23.79
CA ASN A 202 -4.09 -7.74 -23.27
C ASN A 202 -4.40 -6.60 -22.29
N TYR A 203 -5.56 -5.93 -22.40
CA TYR A 203 -5.95 -4.92 -21.39
C TYR A 203 -6.40 -5.57 -20.08
N PHE A 204 -7.19 -6.64 -20.18
CA PHE A 204 -7.60 -7.41 -19.01
C PHE A 204 -6.40 -8.13 -18.37
N LEU A 205 -5.48 -8.68 -19.19
CA LEU A 205 -4.23 -9.25 -18.72
C LEU A 205 -3.24 -8.22 -18.18
N ALA A 206 -3.11 -7.01 -18.74
CA ALA A 206 -2.17 -6.00 -18.24
C ALA A 206 -2.59 -5.46 -16.87
N VAL A 207 -3.90 -5.29 -16.64
CA VAL A 207 -4.44 -5.02 -15.30
C VAL A 207 -4.28 -6.24 -14.39
N MET A 208 -4.41 -7.46 -14.94
CA MET A 208 -4.08 -8.73 -14.25
C MET A 208 -2.56 -9.04 -14.16
N TYR A 209 -1.67 -8.24 -14.76
CA TYR A 209 -0.20 -8.40 -14.71
C TYR A 209 0.47 -7.34 -13.86
N MET A 210 -0.13 -6.15 -13.76
CA MET A 210 0.02 -5.31 -12.56
C MET A 210 -0.39 -6.07 -11.29
N TYR A 211 -1.24 -7.09 -11.43
CA TYR A 211 -1.62 -8.08 -10.42
C TYR A 211 -0.58 -9.19 -10.21
N PHE A 212 0.37 -9.38 -11.14
CA PHE A 212 1.44 -10.36 -11.03
C PHE A 212 2.70 -9.77 -10.39
N LEU A 213 2.99 -8.46 -10.54
CA LEU A 213 4.30 -7.87 -10.23
C LEU A 213 4.29 -6.46 -9.56
N THR A 214 3.63 -6.24 -8.42
CA THR A 214 4.10 -5.30 -7.34
C THR A 214 5.33 -5.90 -6.59
N VAL A 215 6.20 -6.56 -7.36
CA VAL A 215 7.30 -7.50 -7.08
C VAL A 215 7.72 -7.64 -5.62
N MET A 216 7.23 -8.70 -4.95
CA MET A 216 7.97 -9.87 -4.48
C MET A 216 9.10 -9.61 -3.47
N GLY A 217 8.89 -10.11 -2.24
CA GLY A 217 10.01 -10.55 -1.42
C GLY A 217 10.86 -11.55 -2.20
N ILE A 218 12.12 -11.20 -2.38
CA ILE A 218 13.27 -12.07 -2.69
C ILE A 218 12.96 -13.21 -3.67
N SER A 219 12.95 -12.88 -4.96
CA SER A 219 13.77 -13.49 -6.02
C SER A 219 13.27 -12.92 -7.35
N ASP A 220 14.14 -12.24 -8.08
CA ASP A 220 13.93 -11.62 -9.41
C ASP A 220 13.34 -10.20 -9.40
N VAL A 221 14.18 -9.24 -8.99
CA VAL A 221 14.02 -7.80 -9.28
C VAL A 221 15.21 -7.36 -10.14
N VAL A 222 14.93 -6.86 -11.36
CA VAL A 222 15.90 -6.12 -12.15
C VAL A 222 15.75 -4.64 -11.80
N GLY A 223 16.60 -4.17 -10.89
CA GLY A 223 16.83 -2.75 -10.59
C GLY A 223 15.81 -2.09 -9.65
N ASN A 224 16.22 -1.83 -8.41
CA ASN A 224 15.53 -0.87 -7.53
C ASN A 224 16.17 0.51 -7.73
N PHE A 225 15.35 1.56 -7.84
CA PHE A 225 15.83 2.95 -7.85
C PHE A 225 15.43 3.62 -6.53
N GLU A 226 16.43 4.11 -5.80
CA GLU A 226 16.28 5.06 -4.71
C GLU A 226 17.36 6.14 -4.93
N VAL A 227 16.97 7.41 -4.74
CA VAL A 227 17.78 8.65 -4.89
C VAL A 227 19.16 8.48 -5.55
N GLY A 228 19.22 8.63 -6.88
CA GLY A 228 20.49 8.78 -7.62
C GLY A 228 21.46 7.60 -7.54
N LYS A 229 21.00 6.42 -7.10
CA LYS A 229 21.77 5.17 -7.16
C LYS A 229 20.90 4.05 -7.71
N GLN A 230 21.36 3.44 -8.81
CA GLN A 230 20.87 2.15 -9.26
C GLN A 230 21.32 1.09 -8.26
N PHE A 231 20.37 0.40 -7.62
CA PHE A 231 20.68 -0.84 -6.91
C PHE A 231 20.61 -1.97 -7.93
N ASP A 232 21.78 -2.49 -8.32
CA ASP A 232 21.87 -3.73 -9.07
C ASP A 232 21.30 -4.86 -8.21
N GLY A 233 20.09 -5.30 -8.55
CA GLY A 233 19.61 -6.62 -8.14
C GLY A 233 20.59 -7.69 -8.64
N ILE A 234 20.57 -8.87 -8.01
CA ILE A 234 21.41 -10.01 -8.39
C ILE A 234 21.36 -10.20 -9.92
N ASN A 235 22.50 -9.91 -10.56
CA ASN A 235 22.69 -10.06 -11.99
C ASN A 235 22.76 -11.56 -12.31
N TYR A 236 21.64 -12.17 -12.69
CA TYR A 236 21.73 -13.44 -13.41
C TYR A 236 22.24 -13.12 -14.81
N ASN A 237 23.56 -13.27 -14.99
CA ASN A 237 24.22 -13.29 -16.29
C ASN A 237 23.57 -14.34 -17.19
N ASN A 238 22.52 -13.95 -17.93
CA ASN A 238 22.08 -14.68 -19.10
C ASN A 238 22.47 -13.85 -20.33
N ASN A 239 23.75 -14.01 -20.70
CA ASN A 239 24.21 -13.75 -22.05
C ASN A 239 23.47 -14.68 -23.03
N TYR A 240 22.24 -14.36 -23.44
CA TYR A 240 21.68 -14.92 -24.67
C TYR A 240 20.62 -13.99 -25.26
N TYR A 241 20.82 -13.70 -26.55
CA TYR A 241 19.98 -12.93 -27.47
C TYR A 241 20.05 -11.40 -27.41
N ASN A 242 21.14 -10.90 -27.99
CA ASN A 242 21.11 -9.68 -28.79
C ASN A 242 20.47 -10.04 -30.15
N SER A 243 19.27 -9.53 -30.45
CA SER A 243 18.87 -9.33 -31.85
C SER A 243 17.94 -8.14 -31.96
N ASP A 244 18.36 -7.21 -32.81
CA ASP A 244 17.67 -6.02 -33.25
C ASP A 244 16.17 -6.26 -33.51
N ASN A 245 15.32 -5.38 -32.99
CA ASN A 245 14.03 -5.09 -33.62
C ASN A 245 13.59 -3.66 -33.31
N ASN A 246 13.90 -2.77 -34.25
CA ASN A 246 13.19 -1.52 -34.46
C ASN A 246 11.72 -1.84 -34.79
N ASN A 247 10.77 -1.43 -33.94
CA ASN A 247 9.42 -1.16 -34.42
C ASN A 247 8.74 -0.07 -33.60
N ASN A 248 8.45 1.03 -34.29
CA ASN A 248 7.65 2.16 -33.85
C ASN A 248 6.21 1.72 -33.59
N ASN A 249 5.73 1.86 -32.35
CA ASN A 249 4.30 1.85 -32.02
C ASN A 249 4.01 2.93 -30.96
N ASN A 250 3.90 4.18 -31.41
CA ASN A 250 3.81 5.36 -30.54
C ASN A 250 2.38 5.81 -30.15
N ASN A 251 1.33 5.06 -30.47
CA ASN A 251 -0.04 5.57 -30.29
C ASN A 251 -0.83 5.01 -29.10
N ASN A 252 -0.39 3.94 -28.43
CA ASN A 252 -1.14 3.30 -27.32
C ASN A 252 -0.55 3.54 -25.91
N ASN A 253 0.63 4.18 -25.81
CA ASN A 253 1.26 4.47 -24.51
C ASN A 253 0.56 5.60 -23.73
N ASN A 254 -0.17 6.49 -24.42
CA ASN A 254 -0.80 7.65 -23.80
C ASN A 254 -1.98 7.26 -22.89
N ASP A 255 -2.74 6.21 -23.21
CA ASP A 255 -3.92 5.83 -22.41
C ASP A 255 -3.54 5.13 -21.08
N ILE A 256 -2.50 4.29 -21.11
CA ILE A 256 -1.94 3.64 -19.93
C ILE A 256 -1.32 4.67 -18.99
N TYR A 257 -0.59 5.64 -19.57
CA TYR A 257 -0.02 6.77 -18.86
C TYR A 257 -1.13 7.56 -18.15
N ASN A 258 -2.14 8.01 -18.89
CA ASN A 258 -3.27 8.78 -18.33
C ASN A 258 -4.02 8.01 -17.22
N TYR A 259 -4.15 6.68 -17.32
CA TYR A 259 -4.74 5.85 -16.26
C TYR A 259 -3.88 5.83 -14.99
N LEU A 260 -2.57 5.60 -15.11
CA LEU A 260 -1.62 5.66 -13.98
C LEU A 260 -1.62 7.02 -13.29
N LEU A 261 -1.70 8.11 -14.06
CA LEU A 261 -1.79 9.47 -13.51
C LEU A 261 -3.07 9.69 -12.72
N THR A 262 -4.18 9.17 -13.21
CA THR A 262 -5.46 9.25 -12.50
C THR A 262 -5.45 8.37 -11.23
N VAL A 263 -4.78 7.22 -11.24
CA VAL A 263 -4.61 6.33 -10.07
C VAL A 263 -3.80 7.04 -8.98
N LEU A 264 -2.74 7.72 -9.40
CA LEU A 264 -1.78 8.38 -8.51
C LEU A 264 -2.13 9.83 -8.15
N GLY A 265 -3.16 10.41 -8.79
CA GLY A 265 -3.66 11.76 -8.51
C GLY A 265 -2.84 12.90 -9.14
N ILE A 266 -2.15 12.63 -10.24
CA ILE A 266 -1.15 13.53 -10.86
C ILE A 266 -1.80 14.31 -12.04
N SER A 267 -1.49 15.61 -12.18
CA SER A 267 -1.92 16.44 -13.32
C SER A 267 -0.86 16.61 -14.42
N ASP A 268 0.43 16.50 -14.11
CA ASP A 268 1.57 16.67 -15.03
C ASP A 268 2.76 15.77 -14.64
N VAL A 269 3.57 15.31 -15.61
CA VAL A 269 4.57 14.24 -15.38
C VAL A 269 5.88 14.50 -16.12
N VAL A 270 6.98 14.15 -15.46
CA VAL A 270 8.34 14.05 -16.01
C VAL A 270 8.49 12.71 -16.72
N THR A 271 8.66 12.74 -18.04
CA THR A 271 9.02 11.57 -18.86
C THR A 271 10.51 11.25 -18.69
N THR A 272 10.97 10.06 -19.08
CA THR A 272 12.40 9.72 -19.08
C THR A 272 13.26 10.62 -19.99
N SER A 273 12.61 11.35 -20.91
CA SER A 273 13.22 12.43 -21.71
C SER A 273 13.47 13.72 -20.92
N ASP A 274 12.80 13.92 -19.79
CA ASP A 274 12.89 15.11 -18.95
C ASP A 274 13.95 14.97 -17.84
N ILE A 275 14.57 13.77 -17.71
CA ILE A 275 15.68 13.52 -16.78
C ILE A 275 17.00 13.98 -17.44
N PRO A 276 17.71 14.98 -16.87
CA PRO A 276 18.96 15.48 -17.43
C PRO A 276 19.98 14.35 -17.63
N SER A 277 20.67 14.36 -18.77
CA SER A 277 21.66 13.33 -19.15
C SER A 277 22.81 13.17 -18.14
N THR A 278 22.98 14.11 -17.21
CA THR A 278 23.96 14.08 -16.12
C THR A 278 23.60 13.15 -14.97
N VAL A 279 22.36 12.65 -14.90
CA VAL A 279 21.88 11.71 -13.86
C VAL A 279 21.87 10.25 -14.35
N ARG A 280 22.17 10.01 -15.64
CA ARG A 280 22.34 8.67 -16.22
C ARG A 280 23.78 8.17 -16.01
N LYS A 281 24.12 7.74 -14.79
CA LYS A 281 25.32 6.95 -14.52
C LYS A 281 25.06 5.91 -13.46
#